data_AF-A0A820FFK2-F1
#
_entry.id   AF-A0A820FFK2-F1
#
_cell.length_a   1.000
_cell.length_b   1.000
_cell.length_c   1.000
_cell.angle_alpha   90.00
_cell.angle_beta   90.00
_cell.angle_gamma   90.00
#
_symmetry.space_group_name_H-M   'P 1'
#
loop_
_entity.id
_entity.type
_entity.pdbx_description
1 polymer ?
#
loop_
_entity_poly.entity_id
_entity_poly.type
_entity_poly.pdbx_seq_one_letter_code
_entity_poly.pdbx_strand_id
1 'polypeptide(L)'
;MFLFFILFIGCLFKTIFASLRIPYTGLIILIGFIGGILFNIFTKDDTFLTITTASPDLLVGIFLPALVFESAYRTEYHAFMKSLYSILLFSIVGYLISLFSISTLNKCLFLFQQWTFLQCLMLGIILSITRPITLMRQTDYGKTKRLSIILEGEAIINNSLAIILFNAIKSFVVNDQLWHTIKFFKTTAIALVGGIGFGGIAGLLEIICLPHFYDDPISEVTITTAIPYMLYWLCK
;
A
#
# COMPACT_ATOMS: atom_id res chain seq x y z
N MET A 1 -14.92 2.27 -19.24
CA MET A 1 -14.88 3.72 -19.59
C MET A 1 -14.64 4.62 -18.38
N PHE A 2 -15.29 4.42 -17.23
CA PHE A 2 -15.11 5.26 -16.04
C PHE A 2 -13.66 5.36 -15.51
N LEU A 3 -12.95 4.23 -15.37
CA LEU A 3 -11.53 4.22 -14.97
C LEU A 3 -10.65 5.08 -15.88
N PHE A 4 -10.85 4.97 -17.20
CA PHE A 4 -10.13 5.80 -18.18
C PHE A 4 -10.45 7.28 -18.04
N PHE A 5 -11.70 7.62 -17.70
CA PHE A 5 -12.11 9.00 -17.45
C PHE A 5 -11.47 9.58 -16.19
N ILE A 6 -11.42 8.81 -15.08
CA ILE A 6 -10.70 9.22 -13.87
C ILE A 6 -9.20 9.39 -14.14
N LEU A 7 -8.58 8.46 -14.85
CA LEU A 7 -7.17 8.54 -15.20
C LEU A 7 -6.87 9.77 -16.07
N PHE A 8 -7.74 10.05 -17.04
CA PHE A 8 -7.64 11.22 -17.90
C PHE A 8 -7.75 12.51 -17.09
N ILE A 9 -8.76 12.63 -16.23
CA ILE A 9 -8.94 13.77 -15.32
C ILE A 9 -7.74 13.93 -14.38
N GLY A 10 -7.25 12.83 -13.79
CA GLY A 10 -6.09 12.83 -12.92
C GLY A 10 -4.83 13.30 -13.63
N CYS A 11 -4.63 12.90 -14.89
CA CYS A 11 -3.52 13.35 -15.73
C CYS A 11 -3.63 14.85 -16.03
N LEU A 12 -4.81 15.33 -16.45
CA LEU A 12 -5.05 16.75 -16.68
C LEU A 12 -4.74 17.58 -15.44
N PHE A 13 -5.26 17.18 -14.28
CA PHE A 13 -5.01 17.89 -13.02
C PHE A 13 -3.53 17.86 -12.61
N LYS A 14 -2.85 16.72 -12.76
CA LYS A 14 -1.40 16.65 -12.52
C LYS A 14 -0.64 17.65 -13.39
N THR A 15 -1.04 17.82 -14.65
CA THR A 15 -0.37 18.71 -15.60
C THR A 15 -0.68 20.18 -15.32
N ILE A 16 -1.95 20.51 -15.07
CA ILE A 16 -2.42 21.87 -14.78
C ILE A 16 -1.85 22.37 -13.44
N PHE A 17 -1.83 21.51 -12.43
CA PHE A 17 -1.33 21.87 -11.10
C PHE A 17 0.15 21.55 -10.89
N ALA A 18 0.88 21.14 -11.93
CA ALA A 18 2.33 20.90 -11.85
C ALA A 18 3.11 22.15 -11.44
N SER A 19 2.59 23.36 -11.71
CA SER A 19 3.25 24.61 -11.35
C SER A 19 2.98 25.06 -9.91
N LEU A 20 2.02 24.43 -9.21
CA LEU A 20 1.74 24.74 -7.81
C LEU A 20 2.74 24.01 -6.91
N ARG A 21 3.26 24.70 -5.88
CA ARG A 21 4.15 24.10 -4.87
C ARG A 21 3.44 23.15 -3.89
N ILE A 22 2.18 22.79 -4.16
CA ILE A 22 1.34 21.96 -3.28
C ILE A 22 1.49 20.49 -3.72
N PRO A 23 1.58 19.52 -2.79
CA PRO A 23 1.60 18.11 -3.14
C PRO A 23 0.34 17.70 -3.91
N TYR A 24 0.53 17.29 -5.17
CA TYR A 24 -0.55 16.94 -6.10
C TYR A 24 -1.55 15.92 -5.54
N THR A 25 -1.07 15.00 -4.68
CA THR A 25 -1.90 13.98 -4.04
C THR A 25 -3.00 14.59 -3.17
N GLY A 26 -2.68 15.65 -2.42
CA GLY A 26 -3.66 16.34 -1.57
C GLY A 26 -4.73 17.06 -2.40
N LEU A 27 -4.33 17.67 -3.52
CA LEU A 27 -5.26 18.33 -4.44
C LEU A 27 -6.24 17.34 -5.09
N ILE A 28 -5.76 16.20 -5.57
CA ILE A 28 -6.61 15.18 -6.19
C ILE A 28 -7.62 14.61 -5.17
N ILE A 29 -7.19 14.39 -3.92
CA ILE A 29 -8.09 13.93 -2.85
C ILE A 29 -9.18 14.97 -2.56
N LEU A 30 -8.82 16.25 -2.43
CA LEU A 30 -9.78 17.32 -2.21
C LEU A 30 -10.78 17.46 -3.37
N ILE A 31 -10.30 17.40 -4.61
CA ILE A 31 -11.15 17.47 -5.81
C ILE A 31 -12.09 16.27 -5.85
N GLY A 32 -11.60 15.07 -5.56
CA GLY A 32 -12.43 13.86 -5.48
C GLY A 32 -13.49 13.95 -4.37
N PHE A 33 -13.12 14.50 -3.21
CA PHE A 33 -14.04 14.70 -2.08
C PHE A 33 -15.13 15.73 -2.40
N ILE A 34 -14.75 16.91 -2.90
CA ILE A 34 -15.69 17.97 -3.31
C ILE A 34 -16.57 17.47 -4.46
N GLY A 35 -15.98 16.81 -5.45
CA GLY A 35 -16.71 16.19 -6.56
C GLY A 35 -17.73 15.16 -6.08
N GLY A 36 -17.34 14.30 -5.14
CA GLY A 36 -18.25 13.31 -4.54
C GLY A 36 -19.44 13.95 -3.80
N ILE A 37 -19.20 15.03 -3.03
CA ILE A 37 -20.26 15.76 -2.33
C ILE A 37 -21.20 16.45 -3.34
N LEU A 38 -20.65 17.18 -4.31
CA LEU A 38 -21.45 17.88 -5.31
C LEU A 38 -22.31 16.89 -6.10
N PHE A 39 -21.74 15.76 -6.55
CA PHE A 39 -22.50 14.75 -7.26
C PHE A 39 -23.63 14.14 -6.42
N ASN A 40 -23.41 13.88 -5.12
CA ASN A 40 -24.45 13.37 -4.23
C ASN A 40 -25.63 14.36 -4.08
N ILE A 41 -25.34 15.66 -4.07
CA ILE A 41 -26.35 16.71 -3.96
C ILE A 41 -27.11 16.91 -5.28
N PHE A 42 -26.42 16.91 -6.42
CA PHE A 42 -26.99 17.26 -7.72
C PHE A 42 -27.60 16.08 -8.49
N THR A 43 -27.15 14.85 -8.23
CA THR A 43 -27.58 13.68 -9.01
C THR A 43 -28.09 12.59 -8.05
N LYS A 44 -29.41 12.51 -7.87
CA LYS A 44 -30.10 11.41 -7.16
C LYS A 44 -30.24 10.14 -8.02
N ASP A 45 -29.32 9.89 -8.94
CA ASP A 45 -29.36 8.70 -9.79
C ASP A 45 -28.54 7.55 -9.18
N ASP A 46 -29.16 6.38 -9.09
CA ASP A 46 -28.58 5.15 -8.53
C ASP A 46 -27.38 4.61 -9.33
N THR A 47 -27.18 5.06 -10.56
CA THR A 47 -26.07 4.65 -11.44
C THR A 47 -24.70 5.10 -10.89
N PHE A 48 -24.63 6.25 -10.22
CA PHE A 48 -23.39 6.72 -9.59
C PHE A 48 -23.11 6.01 -8.25
N LEU A 49 -24.17 5.56 -7.58
CA LEU A 49 -24.09 4.69 -6.40
C LEU A 49 -23.42 3.36 -6.77
N THR A 50 -23.78 2.76 -7.90
CA THR A 50 -23.14 1.50 -8.36
C THR A 50 -21.63 1.68 -8.61
N ILE A 51 -21.23 2.87 -9.07
CA ILE A 51 -19.84 3.22 -9.39
C ILE A 51 -19.03 3.57 -8.13
N THR A 52 -19.63 4.29 -7.17
CA THR A 52 -18.99 4.55 -5.86
C THR A 52 -18.94 3.31 -4.97
N THR A 53 -19.80 2.32 -5.22
CA THR A 53 -19.71 0.98 -4.63
C THR A 53 -18.72 0.06 -5.35
N ALA A 54 -18.02 0.52 -6.41
CA ALA A 54 -16.94 -0.27 -7.01
C ALA A 54 -16.00 -0.73 -5.90
N SER A 55 -15.83 -2.05 -5.78
CA SER A 55 -15.20 -2.63 -4.61
C SER A 55 -13.78 -2.06 -4.44
N PRO A 56 -13.47 -1.39 -3.32
CA PRO A 56 -12.12 -0.91 -3.04
C PRO A 56 -11.08 -2.03 -3.19
N ASP A 57 -11.49 -3.27 -2.93
CA ASP A 57 -10.70 -4.49 -3.11
C ASP A 57 -10.25 -4.73 -4.57
N LEU A 58 -11.01 -4.28 -5.56
CA LEU A 58 -10.67 -4.39 -6.98
C LEU A 58 -9.63 -3.33 -7.36
N LEU A 59 -9.78 -2.09 -6.89
CA LEU A 59 -8.77 -1.04 -7.08
C LEU A 59 -7.45 -1.43 -6.41
N VAL A 60 -7.51 -1.95 -5.18
CA VAL A 60 -6.34 -2.48 -4.48
C VAL A 60 -5.73 -3.63 -5.28
N GLY A 61 -6.54 -4.58 -5.77
CA GLY A 61 -6.04 -5.72 -6.54
C GLY A 61 -5.38 -5.37 -7.88
N ILE A 62 -5.76 -4.25 -8.50
CA ILE A 62 -5.15 -3.77 -9.75
C ILE A 62 -3.89 -2.96 -9.47
N PHE A 63 -3.93 -1.99 -8.56
CA PHE A 63 -2.82 -1.05 -8.41
C PHE A 63 -1.73 -1.54 -7.45
N LEU A 64 -2.10 -2.30 -6.41
CA LEU A 64 -1.15 -2.69 -5.37
C LEU A 64 -0.02 -3.58 -5.91
N PRO A 65 -0.26 -4.64 -6.71
CA PRO A 65 0.82 -5.51 -7.19
C PRO A 65 1.83 -4.74 -8.03
N ALA A 66 1.34 -3.89 -8.95
CA ALA A 66 2.20 -3.06 -9.79
C ALA A 66 3.02 -2.04 -8.98
N LEU A 67 2.39 -1.34 -8.02
CA LEU A 67 3.09 -0.32 -7.22
C LEU A 67 4.17 -0.92 -6.32
N VAL A 68 3.87 -2.08 -5.71
CA VAL A 68 4.84 -2.78 -4.86
C VAL A 68 5.99 -3.33 -5.72
N PHE A 69 5.67 -3.94 -6.86
CA PHE A 69 6.68 -4.45 -7.79
C PHE A 69 7.57 -3.34 -8.35
N GLU A 70 6.99 -2.22 -8.83
CA GLU A 70 7.75 -1.06 -9.33
C GLU A 70 8.73 -0.55 -8.27
N SER A 71 8.28 -0.45 -7.02
CA SER A 71 9.12 0.01 -5.91
C SER A 71 10.26 -0.97 -5.61
N ALA A 72 9.97 -2.27 -5.63
CA ALA A 72 10.98 -3.31 -5.44
C ALA A 72 12.00 -3.35 -6.59
N TYR A 73 11.51 -3.27 -7.84
CA TYR A 73 12.33 -3.29 -9.06
C TYR A 73 13.29 -2.10 -9.16
N ARG A 74 12.85 -0.90 -8.72
CA ARG A 74 13.70 0.30 -8.69
C ARG A 74 14.73 0.32 -7.54
N THR A 75 14.60 -0.58 -6.56
CA THR A 75 15.45 -0.61 -5.38
C THR A 75 16.74 -1.38 -5.65
N GLU A 76 17.89 -0.78 -5.33
CA GLU A 76 19.19 -1.45 -5.49
C GLU A 76 19.40 -2.56 -4.46
N TYR A 77 19.37 -3.81 -4.92
CA TYR A 77 19.48 -5.01 -4.08
C TYR A 77 20.68 -4.99 -3.12
N HIS A 78 21.88 -4.70 -3.62
CA HIS A 78 23.09 -4.76 -2.80
C HIS A 78 23.08 -3.73 -1.65
N ALA A 79 22.64 -2.50 -1.95
CA ALA A 79 22.57 -1.44 -0.96
C ALA A 79 21.38 -1.59 0.00
N PHE A 80 20.28 -2.20 -0.47
CA PHE A 80 19.16 -2.64 0.37
C PHE A 80 19.62 -3.68 1.38
N MET A 81 20.32 -4.73 0.95
CA MET A 81 20.83 -5.78 1.84
C MET A 81 21.84 -5.26 2.85
N LYS A 82 22.70 -4.32 2.45
CA LYS A 82 23.64 -3.66 3.38
C LYS A 82 22.94 -2.83 4.46
N SER A 83 21.71 -2.37 4.19
CA SER A 83 20.92 -1.53 5.10
C SER A 83 19.74 -2.26 5.74
N LEU A 84 19.61 -3.58 5.48
CA LEU A 84 18.44 -4.39 5.86
C LEU A 84 18.14 -4.30 7.36
N TYR A 85 19.17 -4.36 8.20
CA TYR A 85 19.01 -4.26 9.65
C TYR A 85 18.35 -2.93 10.07
N SER A 86 18.83 -1.81 9.52
CA SER A 86 18.26 -0.49 9.81
C SER A 86 16.84 -0.38 9.28
N ILE A 87 16.59 -0.87 8.06
CA ILE A 87 15.26 -0.89 7.46
C ILE A 87 14.28 -1.67 8.34
N LEU A 88 14.63 -2.90 8.74
CA LEU A 88 13.78 -3.74 9.59
C LEU A 88 13.53 -3.11 10.96
N LEU A 89 14.56 -2.49 11.56
CA LEU A 89 14.43 -1.82 12.85
C LEU A 89 13.42 -0.67 12.77
N PHE A 90 13.54 0.22 11.78
CA PHE A 90 12.59 1.33 11.59
C PHE A 90 11.20 0.82 11.21
N SER A 91 11.12 -0.15 10.29
CA SER A 91 9.84 -0.64 9.77
C SER A 91 9.06 -1.49 10.76
N ILE A 92 9.71 -2.20 11.67
CA ILE A 92 9.02 -3.03 12.66
C ILE A 92 8.81 -2.23 13.94
N VAL A 93 9.89 -1.73 14.54
CA VAL A 93 9.81 -1.07 15.85
C VAL A 93 9.15 0.30 15.71
N GLY A 94 9.58 1.10 14.72
CA GLY A 94 9.00 2.42 14.47
C GLY A 94 7.51 2.32 14.13
N TYR A 95 7.15 1.41 13.22
CA TYR A 95 5.75 1.18 12.86
C TYR A 95 4.90 0.73 14.05
N LEU A 96 5.37 -0.21 14.87
CA LEU A 96 4.62 -0.66 16.06
C LEU A 96 4.41 0.47 17.06
N ILE A 97 5.44 1.29 17.31
CA ILE A 97 5.32 2.46 18.19
C ILE A 97 4.25 3.42 17.63
N SER A 98 4.35 3.79 16.35
CA SER A 98 3.37 4.66 15.70
C SER A 98 1.96 4.07 15.77
N LEU A 99 1.83 2.78 15.50
CA LEU A 99 0.56 2.05 15.54
C LEU A 99 -0.09 2.13 16.92
N PHE A 100 0.63 1.77 17.97
CA PHE A 100 0.08 1.80 19.33
C PHE A 100 -0.20 3.24 19.80
N SER A 101 0.69 4.19 19.50
CA SER A 101 0.47 5.60 19.84
C SER A 101 -0.76 6.18 19.15
N ILE A 102 -0.93 5.97 17.85
CA ILE A 102 -2.10 6.48 17.11
C ILE A 102 -3.37 5.76 17.55
N SER A 103 -3.33 4.44 17.76
CA SER A 103 -4.51 3.67 18.19
C SER A 103 -5.00 4.08 19.59
N THR A 104 -4.07 4.34 20.51
CA THR A 104 -4.41 4.81 21.86
C THR A 104 -4.95 6.25 21.83
N LEU A 105 -4.33 7.13 21.05
CA LEU A 105 -4.85 8.49 20.83
C LEU A 105 -6.26 8.45 20.23
N ASN A 106 -6.51 7.60 19.23
CA ASN A 106 -7.84 7.42 18.65
C ASN A 106 -8.85 6.96 19.70
N LYS A 107 -8.48 6.02 20.57
CA LYS A 107 -9.37 5.56 21.64
C LYS A 107 -9.72 6.68 22.62
N CYS A 108 -8.78 7.59 22.90
CA CYS A 108 -8.99 8.76 23.76
C CYS A 108 -9.82 9.87 23.07
N LEU A 109 -9.65 10.10 21.77
CA LEU A 109 -10.36 11.15 21.04
C LEU A 109 -11.80 10.72 20.69
N PHE A 110 -12.01 9.46 20.31
CA PHE A 110 -13.31 8.92 19.93
C PHE A 110 -14.04 8.21 21.09
N LEU A 111 -13.77 8.59 22.35
CA LEU A 111 -14.45 8.07 23.53
C LEU A 111 -15.98 8.09 23.39
N PHE A 112 -16.52 9.10 22.71
CA PHE A 112 -17.96 9.29 22.50
C PHE A 112 -18.60 8.34 21.49
N GLN A 113 -17.85 7.72 20.57
CA GLN A 113 -18.40 6.84 19.53
C GLN A 113 -18.45 5.35 19.92
N GLN A 114 -18.12 4.99 21.18
CA GLN A 114 -18.08 3.61 21.67
C GLN A 114 -17.25 2.63 20.80
N TRP A 115 -16.26 3.11 20.06
CA TRP A 115 -15.44 2.22 19.22
C TRP A 115 -14.67 1.21 20.07
N THR A 116 -14.63 -0.05 19.62
CA THR A 116 -13.80 -1.07 20.26
C THR A 116 -12.33 -0.76 20.03
N PHE A 117 -11.45 -1.24 20.91
CA PHE A 117 -10.01 -1.03 20.74
C PHE A 117 -9.50 -1.60 19.40
N LEU A 118 -10.10 -2.71 18.92
CA LEU A 118 -9.80 -3.31 17.62
C LEU A 118 -10.12 -2.36 16.46
N GLN A 119 -11.24 -1.63 16.50
CA GLN A 119 -11.59 -0.62 15.49
C GLN A 119 -10.59 0.55 15.50
N CYS A 120 -10.21 1.02 16.69
CA CYS A 120 -9.16 2.05 16.82
C CYS A 120 -7.80 1.55 16.30
N LEU A 121 -7.51 0.26 16.48
CA LEU A 121 -6.27 -0.37 16.00
C LEU A 121 -6.27 -0.52 14.47
N MET A 122 -7.40 -0.88 13.85
CA MET A 122 -7.54 -0.87 12.40
C MET A 122 -7.29 0.53 11.81
N LEU A 123 -7.83 1.56 12.45
CA LEU A 123 -7.60 2.95 12.02
C LEU A 123 -6.14 3.36 12.25
N GLY A 124 -5.54 2.94 13.36
CA GLY A 124 -4.12 3.12 13.63
C GLY A 124 -3.22 2.48 12.57
N ILE A 125 -3.56 1.28 12.08
CA ILE A 125 -2.83 0.60 10.99
C ILE A 125 -2.81 1.46 9.74
N ILE A 126 -3.97 1.96 9.32
CA ILE A 126 -4.09 2.79 8.11
C ILE A 126 -3.28 4.09 8.26
N LEU A 127 -3.39 4.75 9.43
CA LEU A 127 -2.72 6.03 9.67
C LEU A 127 -1.21 5.90 9.91
N SER A 128 -0.71 4.73 10.28
CA SER A 128 0.73 4.51 10.53
C SER A 128 1.53 4.27 9.26
N ILE A 129 0.88 4.16 8.10
CA ILE A 129 1.57 4.03 6.82
C ILE A 129 2.30 5.34 6.50
N THR A 130 3.62 5.32 6.62
CA THR A 130 4.51 6.47 6.35
C THR A 130 5.04 6.41 4.91
N ARG A 131 4.97 7.53 4.16
CA ARG A 131 5.69 7.71 2.88
C ARG A 131 6.60 8.94 2.93
N PRO A 132 7.69 8.90 3.73
CA PRO A 132 8.59 10.04 3.90
C PRO A 132 9.32 10.42 2.60
N ILE A 133 9.43 9.48 1.65
CA ILE A 133 10.30 9.61 0.46
C ILE A 133 9.90 10.78 -0.45
N THR A 134 8.61 11.06 -0.62
CA THR A 134 8.13 12.12 -1.53
C THR A 134 8.51 13.50 -1.00
N LEU A 135 8.49 13.65 0.33
CA LEU A 135 8.83 14.90 1.01
C LEU A 135 10.35 15.06 1.14
N MET A 136 11.06 13.98 1.47
CA MET A 136 12.51 14.03 1.65
C MET A 136 13.30 14.07 0.34
N ARG A 137 12.78 13.55 -0.79
CA ARG A 137 13.44 13.72 -2.11
C ARG A 137 13.55 15.19 -2.53
N GLN A 138 12.74 16.08 -1.95
CA GLN A 138 12.81 17.52 -2.17
C GLN A 138 13.84 18.22 -1.28
N THR A 139 14.40 17.55 -0.27
CA THR A 139 15.42 18.12 0.62
C THR A 139 16.82 17.63 0.24
N ASP A 140 17.85 18.42 0.55
CA ASP A 140 19.25 18.05 0.23
C ASP A 140 19.71 16.78 0.95
N TYR A 141 19.15 16.49 2.13
CA TYR A 141 19.47 15.29 2.93
C TYR A 141 18.90 14.00 2.32
N GLY A 142 17.72 14.06 1.70
CA GLY A 142 17.10 12.90 1.04
C GLY A 142 17.75 12.50 -0.28
N LYS A 143 18.71 13.30 -0.78
CA LYS A 143 19.51 12.99 -1.97
C LYS A 143 20.61 11.96 -1.69
N THR A 144 20.93 11.68 -0.42
CA THR A 144 21.91 10.63 -0.11
C THR A 144 21.35 9.26 -0.47
N LYS A 145 22.08 8.54 -1.32
CA LYS A 145 21.68 7.22 -1.84
C LYS A 145 21.28 6.23 -0.73
N ARG A 146 22.05 6.23 0.38
CA ARG A 146 21.80 5.36 1.53
C ARG A 146 20.50 5.69 2.26
N LEU A 147 20.22 6.97 2.53
CA LEU A 147 18.98 7.36 3.20
C LEU A 147 17.76 7.10 2.32
N SER A 148 17.88 7.36 1.01
CA SER A 148 16.80 7.07 0.06
C SER A 148 16.40 5.60 0.08
N ILE A 149 17.39 4.70 0.08
CA ILE A 149 17.17 3.24 0.14
C ILE A 149 16.53 2.83 1.47
N ILE A 150 16.97 3.41 2.59
CA ILE A 150 16.37 3.11 3.91
C ILE A 150 14.89 3.52 3.93
N LEU A 151 14.58 4.72 3.44
CA LEU A 151 13.20 5.24 3.41
C LEU A 151 12.31 4.49 2.41
N GLU A 152 12.86 4.06 1.26
CA GLU A 152 12.13 3.26 0.27
C GLU A 152 11.84 1.87 0.83
N GLY A 153 12.83 1.23 1.46
CA GLY A 153 12.67 -0.04 2.16
C GLY A 153 11.67 0.04 3.31
N GLU A 154 11.73 1.11 4.11
CA GLU A 154 10.78 1.35 5.21
C GLU A 154 9.35 1.41 4.70
N ALA A 155 9.10 2.21 3.65
CA ALA A 155 7.77 2.33 3.07
C ALA A 155 7.25 1.01 2.49
N ILE A 156 8.11 0.22 1.81
CA ILE A 156 7.73 -1.08 1.24
C ILE A 156 7.31 -2.06 2.35
N ILE A 157 8.11 -2.16 3.42
CA ILE A 157 7.82 -3.08 4.53
C ILE A 157 6.60 -2.61 5.32
N ASN A 158 6.48 -1.31 5.64
CA ASN A 158 5.33 -0.76 6.36
C ASN A 158 4.03 -0.97 5.59
N ASN A 159 4.01 -0.76 4.27
CA ASN A 159 2.83 -1.01 3.44
C ASN A 159 2.40 -2.49 3.52
N SER A 160 3.37 -3.40 3.45
CA SER A 160 3.11 -4.84 3.49
C SER A 160 2.60 -5.28 4.87
N LEU A 161 3.26 -4.82 5.95
CA LEU A 161 2.83 -5.09 7.33
C LEU A 161 1.44 -4.54 7.60
N ALA A 162 1.12 -3.33 7.12
CA ALA A 162 -0.19 -2.73 7.29
C ALA A 162 -1.29 -3.59 6.67
N ILE A 163 -1.10 -4.10 5.46
CA ILE A 163 -2.10 -4.96 4.80
C ILE A 163 -2.30 -6.28 5.57
N ILE A 164 -1.20 -6.92 5.98
CA ILE A 164 -1.26 -8.19 6.72
C ILE A 164 -2.00 -7.98 8.05
N LEU A 165 -1.60 -6.97 8.83
CA LEU A 165 -2.19 -6.68 10.13
C LEU A 165 -3.65 -6.21 9.99
N PHE A 166 -3.97 -5.40 8.98
CA PHE A 166 -5.32 -4.92 8.72
C PHE A 166 -6.26 -6.10 8.42
N ASN A 167 -5.86 -7.00 7.52
CA ASN A 167 -6.66 -8.17 7.16
C ASN A 167 -6.79 -9.15 8.33
N ALA A 168 -5.72 -9.36 9.11
CA ALA A 168 -5.77 -10.17 10.31
C ALA A 168 -6.81 -9.61 11.29
N ILE A 169 -6.76 -8.32 11.61
CA ILE A 169 -7.68 -7.69 12.58
C ILE A 169 -9.10 -7.60 12.04
N LYS A 170 -9.29 -7.27 10.76
CA LYS A 170 -10.59 -7.29 10.09
C LYS A 170 -11.27 -8.64 10.26
N SER A 171 -10.53 -9.74 10.12
CA SER A 171 -11.08 -11.09 10.30
C SER A 171 -11.57 -11.35 11.73
N PHE A 172 -10.95 -10.74 12.75
CA PHE A 172 -11.39 -10.84 14.14
C PHE A 172 -12.62 -10.00 14.42
N VAL A 173 -12.67 -8.78 13.87
CA VAL A 173 -13.82 -7.87 14.03
C VAL A 173 -15.08 -8.44 13.37
N VAL A 174 -14.95 -9.08 12.21
CA VAL A 174 -16.11 -9.62 11.46
C VAL A 174 -16.65 -10.93 12.07
N ASN A 175 -15.76 -11.81 12.54
CA ASN A 175 -16.17 -13.15 13.02
C ASN A 175 -16.55 -13.19 14.51
N ASP A 176 -16.49 -12.05 15.21
CA ASP A 176 -16.76 -11.90 16.66
C ASP A 176 -16.04 -12.93 17.55
N GLN A 177 -14.95 -13.50 17.04
CA GLN A 177 -14.15 -14.47 17.78
C GLN A 177 -13.22 -13.71 18.72
N LEU A 178 -13.61 -13.67 20.00
CA LEU A 178 -12.78 -13.24 21.12
C LEU A 178 -11.35 -13.81 20.95
N TRP A 179 -10.38 -12.89 20.87
CA TRP A 179 -8.92 -13.09 20.91
C TRP A 179 -8.45 -14.54 20.99
N HIS A 180 -8.57 -15.30 19.91
CA HIS A 180 -7.67 -16.43 19.70
C HIS A 180 -6.32 -15.84 19.28
N THR A 181 -5.58 -15.29 20.25
CA THR A 181 -4.24 -14.72 20.08
C THR A 181 -3.33 -15.66 19.29
N ILE A 182 -3.48 -16.97 19.51
CA ILE A 182 -2.79 -18.03 18.75
C ILE A 182 -3.16 -18.00 17.26
N LYS A 183 -4.45 -17.82 16.93
CA LYS A 183 -4.92 -17.72 15.54
C LYS A 183 -4.36 -16.46 14.87
N PHE A 184 -4.31 -15.33 15.58
CA PHE A 184 -3.72 -14.08 15.08
C PHE A 184 -2.24 -14.24 14.73
N PHE A 185 -1.44 -14.77 15.67
CA PHE A 185 -0.01 -15.00 15.42
C PHE A 185 0.20 -16.02 14.31
N LYS A 186 -0.61 -17.09 14.26
CA LYS A 186 -0.55 -18.09 13.21
C LYS A 186 -0.88 -17.50 11.83
N THR A 187 -1.98 -16.75 11.69
CA THR A 187 -2.37 -16.15 10.40
C THR A 187 -1.33 -15.13 9.92
N THR A 188 -0.84 -14.28 10.83
CA THR A 188 0.17 -13.27 10.52
C THR A 188 1.50 -13.92 10.15
N ALA A 189 1.93 -14.96 10.89
CA ALA A 189 3.16 -15.69 10.58
C ALA A 189 3.07 -16.43 9.24
N ILE A 190 1.94 -17.10 8.95
CA ILE A 190 1.72 -17.75 7.65
C ILE A 190 1.76 -16.72 6.51
N ALA A 191 1.14 -15.55 6.68
CA ALA A 191 1.16 -14.49 5.67
C ALA A 191 2.59 -13.96 5.42
N LEU A 192 3.39 -13.75 6.47
CA LEU A 192 4.77 -13.28 6.35
C LEU A 192 5.69 -14.33 5.73
N VAL A 193 5.69 -15.55 6.27
CA VAL A 193 6.57 -16.64 5.79
C VAL A 193 6.13 -17.10 4.39
N GLY A 194 4.82 -17.20 4.16
CA GLY A 194 4.24 -17.51 2.86
C GLY A 194 4.59 -16.44 1.83
N GLY A 195 4.45 -15.16 2.16
CA GLY A 195 4.81 -14.05 1.26
C GLY A 195 6.29 -14.08 0.86
N ILE A 196 7.20 -14.28 1.83
CA ILE A 196 8.64 -14.40 1.56
C ILE A 196 8.93 -15.65 0.72
N GLY A 197 8.32 -16.79 1.05
CA GLY A 197 8.54 -18.06 0.37
C GLY A 197 8.04 -18.05 -1.07
N PHE A 198 6.77 -17.74 -1.30
CA PHE A 198 6.17 -17.65 -2.63
C PHE A 198 6.81 -16.55 -3.48
N GLY A 199 7.11 -15.39 -2.88
CA GLY A 199 7.83 -14.31 -3.54
C GLY A 199 9.24 -14.73 -3.97
N GLY A 200 9.98 -15.44 -3.10
CA GLY A 200 11.30 -15.97 -3.42
C GLY A 200 11.27 -17.01 -4.54
N ILE A 201 10.33 -17.96 -4.49
CA ILE A 201 10.16 -18.98 -5.53
C ILE A 201 9.84 -18.33 -6.88
N ALA A 202 8.89 -17.40 -6.91
CA ALA A 202 8.51 -16.75 -8.16
C ALA A 202 9.61 -15.83 -8.70
N GLY A 203 10.35 -15.12 -7.84
CA GLY A 203 11.51 -14.35 -8.27
C GLY A 203 12.64 -15.24 -8.83
N LEU A 204 12.85 -16.43 -8.26
CA LEU A 204 13.78 -17.40 -8.84
C LEU A 204 13.31 -17.93 -10.20
N LEU A 205 12.01 -18.24 -10.33
CA LEU A 205 11.42 -18.63 -11.61
C LEU A 205 11.59 -17.54 -12.65
N GLU A 206 11.37 -16.28 -12.28
CA GLU A 206 11.57 -15.12 -13.15
C GLU A 206 13.01 -15.01 -13.64
N ILE A 207 14.00 -15.15 -12.75
CA ILE A 207 15.44 -15.14 -13.10
C ILE A 207 15.79 -16.29 -14.06
N ILE A 208 15.16 -17.46 -13.91
CA ILE A 208 15.39 -18.62 -14.78
C ILE A 208 14.72 -18.45 -16.15
N CYS A 209 13.53 -17.84 -16.18
CA CYS A 209 12.76 -17.65 -17.41
C CYS A 209 13.26 -16.49 -18.27
N LEU A 210 13.73 -15.38 -17.67
CA LEU A 210 14.16 -14.18 -18.40
C LEU A 210 15.16 -14.46 -19.55
N PRO A 211 16.22 -15.26 -19.34
CA PRO A 211 17.19 -15.56 -20.38
C PRO A 211 16.58 -16.25 -21.62
N HIS A 212 15.43 -16.92 -21.48
CA HIS A 212 14.76 -17.62 -22.57
C HIS A 212 13.94 -16.68 -23.48
N PHE A 213 13.62 -15.48 -22.99
CA PHE A 213 12.81 -14.48 -23.70
C PHE A 213 13.59 -13.20 -24.01
N TYR A 214 14.91 -13.23 -23.83
CA TYR A 214 15.79 -12.06 -23.98
C TYR A 214 15.74 -11.44 -25.38
N ASP A 215 15.46 -12.24 -26.41
CA ASP A 215 15.41 -11.76 -27.79
C ASP A 215 14.13 -10.97 -28.13
N ASP A 216 13.11 -10.98 -27.25
CA ASP A 216 11.86 -10.22 -27.44
C ASP A 216 11.54 -9.32 -26.23
N PRO A 217 11.78 -8.00 -26.32
CA PRO A 217 11.55 -7.07 -25.22
C PRO A 217 10.08 -6.96 -24.81
N ILE A 218 9.13 -7.25 -25.71
CA ILE A 218 7.70 -7.23 -25.38
C ILE A 218 7.37 -8.40 -24.45
N SER A 219 7.92 -9.57 -24.75
CA SER A 219 7.76 -10.79 -23.93
C SER A 219 8.41 -10.62 -22.55
N GLU A 220 9.59 -10.01 -22.48
CA GLU A 220 10.27 -9.72 -21.20
C GLU A 220 9.43 -8.83 -20.28
N VAL A 221 8.92 -7.71 -20.80
CA VAL A 221 8.06 -6.80 -20.02
C VAL A 221 6.74 -7.47 -19.62
N THR A 222 6.18 -8.31 -20.48
CA THR A 222 4.94 -9.03 -20.20
C THR A 222 5.11 -10.03 -19.05
N ILE A 223 6.20 -10.80 -19.05
CA ILE A 223 6.46 -11.81 -18.00
C ILE A 223 6.76 -11.14 -16.67
N THR A 224 7.66 -10.15 -16.66
CA THR A 224 8.05 -9.40 -15.46
C THR A 224 6.87 -8.71 -14.80
N THR A 225 5.91 -8.20 -15.58
CA THR A 225 4.68 -7.61 -15.03
C THR A 225 3.62 -8.63 -14.66
N ALA A 226 3.48 -9.74 -15.41
CA ALA A 226 2.45 -10.75 -15.14
C ALA A 226 2.68 -11.53 -13.83
N ILE A 227 3.92 -11.87 -13.50
CA ILE A 227 4.27 -12.68 -12.32
C ILE A 227 3.77 -12.05 -11.00
N PRO A 228 4.01 -10.76 -10.72
CA PRO A 228 3.47 -10.08 -9.53
C PRO A 228 1.95 -10.14 -9.42
N TYR A 229 1.22 -10.00 -10.53
CA TYR A 229 -0.23 -10.11 -10.54
C TYR A 229 -0.69 -11.55 -10.27
N MET A 230 -0.05 -12.53 -10.89
CA MET A 230 -0.35 -13.95 -10.66
C MET A 230 -0.13 -14.32 -9.19
N LEU A 231 0.99 -13.92 -8.60
CA LEU A 231 1.28 -14.12 -7.18
C LEU A 231 0.23 -13.48 -6.28
N TYR A 232 -0.13 -12.23 -6.55
CA TYR A 232 -1.12 -11.51 -5.75
C TYR A 232 -2.46 -12.24 -5.73
N TRP A 233 -2.97 -12.67 -6.88
CA TRP A 233 -4.26 -13.36 -6.95
C TRP A 233 -4.22 -14.80 -6.42
N LEU A 234 -3.07 -15.47 -6.52
CA LEU A 234 -2.90 -16.84 -6.00
C LEU A 234 -2.82 -16.88 -4.47
N CYS A 235 -2.23 -15.84 -3.85
CA CYS A 235 -2.04 -15.76 -2.41
C CYS A 235 -3.12 -14.95 -1.65
N LYS A 236 -4.07 -14.35 -2.36
CA LYS A 236 -5.19 -13.59 -1.77
C LYS A 236 -6.26 -14.50 -1.17
#